data_AF-A0A6P3I232-F1
#
_entry.id   AF-A0A6P3I232-F1
#
_cell.length_a   1.000
_cell.length_b   1.000
_cell.length_c   1.000
_cell.angle_alpha   90.00
_cell.angle_beta   90.00
_cell.angle_gamma   90.00
#
_symmetry.space_group_name_H-M   'P 1'
#
loop_
_entity.id
_entity.type
_entity.pdbx_description
1 polymer ?
#
loop_
_entity_poly.entity_id
_entity_poly.type
_entity_poly.pdbx_seq_one_letter_code
_entity_poly.pdbx_strand_id
1 'polypeptide(L)'
;MAFVLSLLMALVLVSYGPGGSLGCDLSQNHVLVGRQNLKLLGQMRRLSPRFCLQDRKDFAFPQEMVKGGQLHEAQAFSVLHEMLQQSFNLFHTEHSSAAWDTTLLEQLRTGLHQQLDD
;
A
#
# COMPACT_ATOMS: atom_id res chain seq x y z
N MET A 1 -20.82 2.55 -50.76
CA MET A 1 -21.77 2.47 -49.62
C MET A 1 -21.43 1.34 -48.65
N ALA A 2 -21.14 0.11 -49.11
CA ALA A 2 -20.80 -1.02 -48.24
C ALA A 2 -19.50 -0.86 -47.41
N PHE A 3 -18.47 -0.22 -47.99
CA PHE A 3 -17.18 -0.01 -47.31
C PHE A 3 -17.29 0.90 -46.07
N VAL A 4 -18.11 1.94 -46.17
CA VAL A 4 -18.36 2.90 -45.07
C VAL A 4 -19.11 2.23 -43.92
N LEU A 5 -20.07 1.37 -44.24
CA LEU A 5 -20.80 0.57 -43.26
C LEU A 5 -19.89 -0.43 -42.54
N SER A 6 -18.98 -1.11 -43.25
CA SER A 6 -17.98 -1.98 -42.62
C SER A 6 -17.05 -1.23 -41.66
N LEU A 7 -16.60 -0.04 -42.04
CA LEU A 7 -15.75 0.81 -41.21
C LEU A 7 -16.46 1.26 -39.93
N LEU A 8 -17.72 1.66 -40.02
CA LEU A 8 -18.54 2.06 -38.87
C LEU A 8 -18.76 0.89 -37.90
N MET A 9 -19.04 -0.31 -38.42
CA MET A 9 -19.22 -1.50 -37.58
C MET A 9 -17.91 -1.92 -36.89
N ALA A 10 -16.77 -1.79 -37.56
CA ALA A 10 -15.46 -2.03 -36.96
C ALA A 10 -15.14 -1.01 -35.85
N LEU A 11 -15.44 0.28 -36.07
CA LEU A 11 -15.28 1.33 -35.06
C LEU A 11 -16.16 1.09 -33.84
N VAL A 12 -17.42 0.69 -34.04
CA VAL A 12 -18.34 0.32 -32.95
C VAL A 12 -17.83 -0.89 -32.19
N LEU A 13 -17.32 -1.92 -32.86
CA LEU A 13 -16.75 -3.10 -32.21
C LEU A 13 -15.46 -2.80 -31.43
N VAL A 14 -14.64 -1.86 -31.91
CA VAL A 14 -13.44 -1.40 -31.20
C VAL A 14 -13.78 -0.52 -30.00
N SER A 15 -14.85 0.29 -30.08
CA SER A 15 -15.30 1.12 -28.96
C SER A 15 -16.18 0.37 -27.94
N TYR A 16 -16.80 -0.74 -28.33
CA TYR A 16 -17.55 -1.67 -27.45
C TYR A 16 -16.74 -2.90 -27.01
N GLY A 17 -15.50 -3.06 -27.47
CA GLY A 17 -14.57 -3.97 -26.81
C GLY A 17 -14.59 -3.63 -25.32
N PRO A 18 -14.58 -4.63 -24.41
CA PRO A 18 -14.55 -4.35 -22.99
C PRO A 18 -13.25 -3.61 -22.72
N GLY A 19 -13.29 -2.29 -22.79
CA GLY A 19 -12.29 -1.42 -22.21
C GLY A 19 -12.30 -1.84 -20.77
N GLY A 20 -11.30 -2.65 -20.41
CA GLY A 20 -11.21 -3.20 -19.08
C GLY A 20 -11.42 -2.04 -18.12
N SER A 21 -12.38 -2.20 -17.22
CA SER A 21 -12.48 -1.30 -16.08
C SER A 21 -11.06 -1.19 -15.54
N LEU A 22 -10.49 0.00 -15.59
CA LEU A 22 -9.27 0.30 -14.85
C LEU A 22 -9.72 0.22 -13.39
N GLY A 23 -9.82 -1.00 -12.86
CA GLY A 23 -9.96 -1.22 -11.44
C GLY A 23 -8.82 -0.47 -10.77
N CYS A 24 -9.10 0.17 -9.64
CA CYS A 24 -8.09 0.89 -8.88
C CYS A 24 -7.24 -0.14 -8.13
N ASP A 25 -6.51 -0.97 -8.86
CA ASP A 25 -5.51 -1.87 -8.31
C ASP A 25 -4.25 -1.07 -7.96
N LEU A 26 -3.63 -1.43 -6.84
CA LEU A 26 -2.34 -0.87 -6.46
C LEU A 26 -1.31 -1.18 -7.55
N SER A 27 -0.48 -0.18 -7.87
CA SER A 27 0.65 -0.35 -8.77
C SER A 27 1.54 -1.52 -8.33
N GLN A 28 2.11 -2.23 -9.29
CA GLN A 28 3.09 -3.28 -9.02
C GLN A 28 4.28 -2.75 -8.20
N ASN A 29 4.66 -1.48 -8.41
CA ASN A 29 5.70 -0.81 -7.64
C ASN A 29 5.29 -0.63 -6.17
N HIS A 30 4.07 -0.19 -5.90
CA HIS A 30 3.55 -0.04 -4.53
C HIS A 30 3.64 -1.35 -3.76
N VAL A 31 3.26 -2.48 -4.37
CA VAL A 31 3.36 -3.81 -3.76
C VAL A 31 4.82 -4.22 -3.50
N LEU A 32 5.72 -3.95 -4.46
CA LEU A 32 7.14 -4.27 -4.34
C LEU A 32 7.80 -3.49 -3.20
N VAL A 33 7.59 -2.17 -3.15
CA VAL A 33 8.13 -1.29 -2.11
C VAL A 33 7.54 -1.68 -0.75
N GLY A 34 6.23 -1.95 -0.66
CA GLY A 34 5.61 -2.44 0.56
C GLY A 34 6.25 -3.72 1.10
N ARG A 35 6.58 -4.68 0.23
CA ARG A 35 7.31 -5.89 0.63
C ARG A 35 8.74 -5.58 1.13
N GLN A 36 9.43 -4.63 0.51
CA GLN A 36 10.75 -4.19 0.95
C GLN A 36 10.69 -3.52 2.33
N ASN A 37 9.72 -2.64 2.55
CA ASN A 37 9.49 -1.98 3.84
C ASN A 37 9.24 -2.99 4.97
N LEU A 38 8.44 -4.03 4.72
CA LEU A 38 8.23 -5.12 5.70
C LEU A 38 9.51 -5.89 6.00
N LYS A 39 10.38 -6.11 5.00
CA LYS A 39 11.68 -6.75 5.20
C LYS A 39 12.59 -5.88 6.07
N LEU A 40 12.64 -4.57 5.82
CA LEU A 40 13.40 -3.61 6.63
C LEU A 40 12.93 -3.60 8.09
N LEU A 41 11.61 -3.56 8.32
CA LEU A 41 11.02 -3.67 9.67
C LEU A 41 11.46 -4.95 10.38
N GLY A 42 11.50 -6.09 9.66
CA GLY A 42 12.00 -7.34 10.20
C GLY A 42 13.48 -7.31 10.58
N GLN A 43 14.31 -6.60 9.79
CA GLN A 43 15.74 -6.42 10.06
C GLN A 43 16.02 -5.49 11.24
N MET A 44 15.17 -4.49 11.46
CA MET A 44 15.31 -3.56 12.58
C MET A 44 15.02 -4.20 13.94
N ARG A 45 14.40 -5.38 13.99
CA ARG A 45 14.09 -6.08 15.23
C ARG A 45 15.36 -6.41 16.03
N ARG A 46 15.54 -5.74 17.17
CA ARG A 46 16.68 -5.92 18.08
C ARG A 46 16.49 -7.05 19.09
N LEU A 47 15.26 -7.27 19.55
CA LEU A 47 14.92 -8.25 20.59
C LEU A 47 13.92 -9.28 20.06
N SER A 48 14.01 -10.50 20.59
CA SER A 48 12.96 -11.49 20.36
C SER A 48 11.68 -11.08 21.11
N PRO A 49 10.49 -11.10 20.47
CA PRO A 49 9.22 -10.75 21.11
C PRO A 49 8.89 -11.59 22.36
N ARG A 50 9.53 -12.75 22.52
CA ARG A 50 9.39 -13.61 23.71
C ARG A 50 9.91 -12.96 24.99
N PHE A 51 10.79 -11.97 24.90
CA PHE A 51 11.29 -11.24 26.07
C PHE A 51 10.40 -10.06 26.48
N CYS A 52 9.52 -9.58 25.59
CA CYS A 52 8.65 -8.41 25.81
C CYS A 52 7.19 -8.82 26.03
N LEU A 53 6.94 -10.01 26.61
CA LEU A 53 5.59 -10.56 26.73
C LEU A 53 4.67 -9.72 27.63
N GLN A 54 5.25 -9.06 28.64
CA GLN A 54 4.55 -8.20 29.60
C GLN A 54 4.23 -6.82 28.98
N ASP A 55 5.00 -6.39 27.98
CA ASP A 55 4.81 -5.12 27.27
C ASP A 55 3.80 -5.23 26.11
N ARG A 56 3.24 -6.41 25.87
CA ARG A 56 2.27 -6.61 24.80
C ARG A 56 0.99 -5.84 25.10
N LYS A 57 0.55 -5.08 24.12
CA LYS A 57 -0.69 -4.33 24.16
C LYS A 57 -1.52 -4.66 22.93
N ASP A 58 -2.81 -4.92 23.14
CA ASP A 58 -3.76 -4.92 22.05
C ASP A 58 -4.07 -3.48 21.65
N PHE A 59 -3.69 -3.12 20.42
CA PHE A 59 -3.95 -1.82 19.81
C PHE A 59 -5.33 -1.74 19.14
N ALA A 60 -6.14 -2.80 19.20
CA ALA A 60 -7.48 -2.89 18.60
C ALA A 60 -7.46 -2.57 17.09
N PHE A 61 -6.60 -3.26 16.34
CA PHE A 61 -6.48 -3.06 14.90
C PHE A 61 -7.81 -3.36 14.18
N PRO A 62 -8.38 -2.40 13.43
CA PRO A 62 -9.69 -2.54 12.81
C PRO A 62 -9.64 -3.48 11.61
N GLN A 63 -9.70 -4.80 11.87
CA GLN A 63 -9.58 -5.83 10.83
C GLN A 63 -10.69 -5.75 9.78
N GLU A 64 -11.86 -5.26 10.16
CA GLU A 64 -13.00 -5.05 9.27
C GLU A 64 -12.66 -4.08 8.13
N MET A 65 -11.69 -3.18 8.35
CA MET A 65 -11.25 -2.22 7.34
C MET A 65 -10.23 -2.78 6.34
N VAL A 66 -9.72 -3.99 6.56
CA VAL A 66 -8.65 -4.58 5.72
C VAL A 66 -9.06 -5.92 5.12
N LYS A 67 -9.90 -6.70 5.80
CA LYS A 67 -10.54 -7.88 5.21
C LYS A 67 -11.62 -7.39 4.25
N GLY A 68 -11.29 -7.35 2.94
CA GLY A 68 -12.09 -6.82 1.83
C GLY A 68 -13.48 -7.43 1.62
N GLY A 69 -14.35 -7.36 2.63
CA GLY A 69 -15.74 -7.83 2.57
C GLY A 69 -16.77 -6.70 2.48
N GLN A 70 -16.51 -5.51 3.03
CA GLN A 70 -17.50 -4.42 3.12
C GLN A 70 -17.01 -3.05 2.62
N LEU A 71 -15.72 -2.88 2.39
CA LEU A 71 -15.17 -1.61 1.91
C LEU A 71 -15.14 -1.56 0.39
N HIS A 72 -15.65 -0.46 -0.16
CA HIS A 72 -15.46 -0.12 -1.56
C HIS A 72 -13.96 0.14 -1.83
N GLU A 73 -13.45 -0.19 -3.02
CA GLU A 73 -12.01 -0.06 -3.37
C GLU A 73 -11.45 1.32 -3.04
N ALA A 74 -12.18 2.39 -3.39
CA ALA A 74 -11.77 3.76 -3.10
C ALA A 74 -11.57 4.02 -1.60
N GLN A 75 -12.40 3.41 -0.74
CA GLN A 75 -12.30 3.58 0.70
C GLN A 75 -11.15 2.73 1.28
N ALA A 76 -10.86 1.56 0.70
CA ALA A 76 -9.68 0.77 1.05
C ALA A 76 -8.38 1.51 0.73
N PHE A 77 -8.32 2.23 -0.40
CA PHE A 77 -7.17 3.06 -0.76
C PHE A 77 -6.97 4.22 0.23
N SER A 78 -8.04 4.96 0.60
CA SER A 78 -7.94 6.00 1.62
C SER A 78 -7.46 5.46 2.97
N VAL A 79 -7.96 4.30 3.40
CA VAL A 79 -7.51 3.66 4.66
C VAL A 79 -6.03 3.30 4.58
N LEU A 80 -5.59 2.70 3.48
CA LEU A 80 -4.19 2.35 3.27
C LEU A 80 -3.28 3.58 3.27
N HIS A 81 -3.66 4.63 2.54
CA HIS A 81 -2.91 5.88 2.49
C HIS A 81 -2.77 6.49 3.89
N GLU A 82 -3.86 6.53 4.68
CA GLU A 82 -3.80 7.02 6.06
C GLU A 82 -2.89 6.15 6.94
N MET A 83 -2.95 4.83 6.81
CA MET A 83 -2.05 3.92 7.55
C MET A 83 -0.57 4.16 7.20
N LEU A 84 -0.27 4.38 5.92
CA LEU A 84 1.09 4.71 5.47
C LEU A 84 1.55 6.06 6.03
N GLN A 85 0.67 7.07 6.01
CA GLN A 85 0.97 8.41 6.52
C GLN A 85 1.28 8.37 8.03
N GLN A 86 0.45 7.69 8.81
CA GLN A 86 0.67 7.55 10.25
C GLN A 86 1.95 6.76 10.55
N SER A 87 2.24 5.72 9.76
CA SER A 87 3.49 4.97 9.87
C SER A 87 4.71 5.87 9.56
N PHE A 88 4.64 6.64 8.47
CA PHE A 88 5.69 7.58 8.09
C PHE A 88 5.98 8.61 9.19
N ASN A 89 4.92 9.19 9.77
CA ASN A 89 5.02 10.13 10.88
C ASN A 89 5.66 9.48 12.12
N LEU A 90 5.22 8.27 12.49
CA LEU A 90 5.76 7.52 13.63
C LEU A 90 7.28 7.28 13.48
N PHE A 91 7.71 6.87 12.30
CA PHE A 91 9.12 6.60 12.02
C PHE A 91 9.97 7.87 11.88
N HIS A 92 9.37 9.06 11.72
CA HIS A 92 10.08 10.35 11.71
C HIS A 92 10.31 10.97 13.09
N THR A 93 9.73 10.40 14.14
CA THR A 93 9.93 10.92 15.50
C THR A 93 11.36 10.77 16.00
N GLU A 94 11.81 11.65 16.89
CA GLU A 94 13.11 11.56 17.55
C GLU A 94 13.28 10.24 18.32
N HIS A 95 12.20 9.75 18.93
CA HIS A 95 12.18 8.47 19.62
C HIS A 95 12.48 7.30 18.68
N SER A 96 11.91 7.29 17.47
CA SER A 96 12.23 6.30 16.45
C SER A 96 13.69 6.39 16.01
N SER A 97 14.22 7.59 15.79
CA SER A 97 15.64 7.80 15.45
C SER A 97 16.59 7.32 16.54
N ALA A 98 16.21 7.45 17.82
CA ALA A 98 17.02 6.97 18.95
C ALA A 98 16.92 5.45 19.17
N ALA A 99 15.80 4.83 18.78
CA ALA A 99 15.53 3.42 19.06
C ALA A 99 16.11 2.46 18.00
N TRP A 100 16.10 2.86 16.73
CA TRP A 100 16.39 2.00 15.58
C TRP A 100 17.74 2.31 14.91
N ASP A 101 18.22 1.37 14.09
CA ASP A 101 19.37 1.60 13.22
C ASP A 101 19.04 2.69 12.20
N THR A 102 19.82 3.76 12.19
CA THR A 102 19.53 4.96 11.39
C THR A 102 19.60 4.69 9.89
N THR A 103 20.43 3.74 9.44
CA THR A 103 20.56 3.40 8.02
C THR A 103 19.32 2.65 7.53
N LEU A 104 18.88 1.65 8.30
CA LEU A 104 17.64 0.91 7.98
C LEU A 104 16.40 1.78 8.13
N LEU A 105 16.38 2.67 9.12
CA LEU A 105 15.28 3.60 9.34
C LEU A 105 15.13 4.59 8.17
N GLU A 106 16.24 5.11 7.64
CA GLU A 106 16.20 6.03 6.50
C GLU A 106 15.73 5.34 5.22
N GLN A 107 16.14 4.08 5.00
CA GLN A 107 15.61 3.26 3.89
C GLN A 107 14.10 3.02 4.05
N LEU A 108 13.63 2.75 5.27
CA LEU A 108 12.20 2.56 5.53
C LEU A 108 11.42 3.86 5.28
N ARG A 109 11.92 5.00 5.75
CA ARG A 109 11.30 6.32 5.52
C ARG A 109 11.20 6.64 4.03
N THR A 110 12.27 6.37 3.27
CA THR A 110 12.29 6.53 1.81
C THR A 110 11.24 5.65 1.15
N GLY A 111 11.18 4.36 1.51
CA GLY A 111 10.20 3.45 0.95
C GLY A 111 8.76 3.79 1.35
N LEU A 112 8.52 4.30 2.56
CA LEU A 112 7.19 4.77 2.97
C LEU A 112 6.77 6.02 2.20
N HIS A 113 7.69 6.96 1.98
CA HIS A 113 7.43 8.14 1.15
C HIS A 113 7.06 7.74 -0.28
N GLN A 114 7.81 6.81 -0.87
CA GLN A 114 7.50 6.28 -2.21
C GLN A 114 6.12 5.63 -2.30
N GLN A 115 5.63 4.97 -1.25
CA GLN A 115 4.28 4.41 -1.24
C GLN A 115 3.18 5.47 -1.05
N LEU A 116 3.51 6.63 -0.47
CA LEU A 116 2.56 7.74 -0.30
C LEU A 116 2.43 8.59 -1.56
N ASP A 117 3.48 8.64 -2.39
CA ASP A 117 3.51 9.42 -3.62
C ASP A 117 2.89 8.70 -4.84
N ASP A 118 2.60 7.39 -4.73
CA ASP A 118 1.97 6.56 -5.78
C ASP A 118 0.44 6.57 -5.68
#